data_AF-A0A8J4RUR7-F1
#
_entry.id   AF-A0A8J4RUR7-F1
#
_cell.length_a   1.000
_cell.length_b   1.000
_cell.length_c   1.000
_cell.angle_alpha   90.00
_cell.angle_beta   90.00
_cell.angle_gamma   90.00
#
_symmetry.space_group_name_H-M   'P 1'
#
loop_
_entity.id
_entity.type
_entity.pdbx_description
1 polymer ?
#
loop_
_entity_poly.entity_id
_entity_poly.type
_entity_poly.pdbx_seq_one_letter_code
_entity_poly.pdbx_strand_id
1 'polypeptide(L)'
;MAVSRKTAMAIKTYQNQAQALAKNYLLADPFMPYTCVLGGIFLFKVGYDLTQLISTFYFKSYNGLTKIQRIEWNNRGISTIHAIFITVISLYFVFWSDLFSDQRVAGLVTFRSSPLSVFALGVSVGYFLADLAMIFWLYPSLGGMEYIIHHSLSGVAVAYSMFSGEGQLYTFMILISEVTTPEVNMRWYLDTAGMKRSNAYLINGILIFFAWLAARIMLFGYVFYHVYLHYNQVIQMHAFGYFLVFVVPSVLAIMNLMWFGKILTGLKKTLAKRQ
;
A
#
# COMPACT_ATOMS: atom_id res chain seq x y z
N MET A 1 -26.15 31.30 -5.36
CA MET A 1 -25.40 32.58 -5.44
C MET A 1 -24.45 32.50 -6.62
N ALA A 2 -24.54 33.44 -7.57
CA ALA A 2 -23.64 33.46 -8.72
C ALA A 2 -22.24 33.88 -8.28
N VAL A 3 -21.23 33.09 -8.62
CA VAL A 3 -19.82 33.39 -8.32
C VAL A 3 -19.42 34.64 -9.10
N SER A 4 -18.84 35.63 -8.41
CA SER A 4 -18.43 36.88 -9.06
C SER A 4 -17.39 36.59 -10.16
N ARG A 5 -17.42 37.39 -11.23
CA ARG A 5 -16.49 37.25 -12.38
C ARG A 5 -15.02 37.27 -11.94
N LYS A 6 -14.71 38.05 -10.90
CA LYS A 6 -13.39 38.18 -10.29
C LYS A 6 -12.96 36.90 -9.55
N THR A 7 -13.89 36.28 -8.84
CA THR A 7 -13.69 34.99 -8.15
C THR A 7 -13.50 33.85 -9.16
N ALA A 8 -14.30 33.82 -10.23
CA ALA A 8 -14.17 32.81 -11.29
C ALA A 8 -12.83 32.90 -12.03
N MET A 9 -12.35 34.12 -12.32
CA MET A 9 -11.02 34.34 -12.89
C MET A 9 -9.90 33.89 -11.96
N ALA A 10 -9.99 34.22 -10.66
CA ALA A 10 -8.99 33.80 -9.68
C ALA A 10 -8.88 32.27 -9.60
N ILE A 11 -10.02 31.57 -9.52
CA ILE A 11 -10.05 30.10 -9.52
C ILE A 11 -9.39 29.53 -10.77
N LYS A 12 -9.68 30.09 -11.94
CA LYS A 12 -9.10 29.65 -13.21
C LYS A 12 -7.58 29.88 -13.26
N THR A 13 -7.10 31.00 -12.70
CA THR A 13 -5.67 31.28 -12.58
C THR A 13 -4.97 30.30 -11.63
N TYR A 14 -5.57 29.99 -10.47
CA TYR A 14 -5.02 28.98 -9.55
C TYR A 14 -5.00 27.58 -10.18
N GLN A 15 -6.05 27.19 -10.90
CA GLN A 15 -6.09 25.92 -11.62
C GLN A 15 -5.00 25.85 -12.70
N ASN A 16 -4.82 26.93 -13.47
CA ASN A 16 -3.77 27.00 -14.49
C ASN A 16 -2.38 26.98 -13.88
N GLN A 17 -2.15 27.67 -12.75
CA GLN A 17 -0.87 27.63 -12.03
C GLN A 17 -0.59 26.26 -11.43
N ALA A 18 -1.59 25.61 -10.85
CA ALA A 18 -1.47 24.24 -10.33
C ALA A 18 -1.20 23.24 -11.46
N GLN A 19 -1.87 23.39 -12.62
CA GLN A 19 -1.60 22.57 -13.80
C GLN A 19 -0.22 22.85 -14.39
N ALA A 20 0.24 24.10 -14.43
CA ALA A 20 1.57 24.46 -14.90
C ALA A 20 2.66 23.94 -13.96
N LEU A 21 2.46 24.06 -12.64
CA LEU A 21 3.35 23.51 -11.63
C LEU A 21 3.40 21.99 -11.72
N ALA A 22 2.24 21.33 -11.81
CA ALA A 22 2.16 19.89 -12.01
C ALA A 22 2.87 19.49 -13.30
N LYS A 23 2.58 20.15 -14.43
CA LYS A 23 3.19 19.81 -15.72
C LYS A 23 4.70 20.04 -15.73
N ASN A 24 5.19 21.13 -15.14
CA ASN A 24 6.63 21.41 -15.06
C ASN A 24 7.34 20.46 -14.10
N TYR A 25 6.75 20.13 -12.95
CA TYR A 25 7.30 19.18 -11.98
C TYR A 25 7.22 17.71 -12.47
N LEU A 26 6.19 17.36 -13.23
CA LEU A 26 6.04 16.03 -13.85
C LEU A 26 6.93 15.86 -15.10
N LEU A 27 7.32 16.95 -15.78
CA LEU A 27 8.17 16.91 -16.98
C LEU A 27 9.64 17.29 -16.73
N ALA A 28 9.97 17.84 -15.56
CA ALA A 28 11.32 18.20 -15.17
C ALA A 28 11.62 17.65 -13.77
N ASP A 29 12.44 16.58 -13.70
CA ASP A 29 13.73 16.55 -12.99
C ASP A 29 14.10 15.13 -12.52
N PRO A 30 15.39 14.70 -12.59
CA PRO A 30 15.94 13.58 -11.82
C PRO A 30 15.63 13.62 -10.29
N PHE A 31 15.16 14.75 -9.76
CA PHE A 31 14.80 14.93 -8.36
C PHE A 31 13.39 14.44 -7.96
N MET A 32 12.52 14.17 -8.92
CA MET A 32 11.13 13.78 -8.63
C MET A 32 11.03 12.54 -7.72
N PRO A 33 11.74 11.43 -7.97
CA PRO A 33 11.69 10.26 -7.08
C PRO A 33 12.09 10.60 -5.63
N TYR A 34 13.16 11.37 -5.44
CA TYR A 34 13.67 11.73 -4.11
C TYR A 34 12.70 12.62 -3.33
N THR A 35 12.13 13.62 -4.00
CA THR A 35 11.14 14.51 -3.39
C THR A 35 9.83 13.78 -3.05
N CYS A 36 9.42 12.80 -3.86
CA CYS A 36 8.28 11.93 -3.54
C CYS A 36 8.55 11.04 -2.32
N VAL A 37 9.78 10.50 -2.18
CA VAL A 37 10.19 9.72 -1.00
C VAL A 37 10.14 10.58 0.27
N LEU A 38 10.74 11.78 0.24
CA LEU A 38 10.69 12.72 1.36
C LEU A 38 9.26 13.13 1.70
N GLY A 39 8.43 13.37 0.67
CA GLY A 39 7.00 13.62 0.81
C GLY A 39 6.27 12.45 1.48
N GLY A 40 6.58 11.20 1.12
CA GLY A 40 6.03 10.00 1.75
C GLY A 40 6.39 9.89 3.24
N ILE A 41 7.64 10.17 3.61
CA ILE A 41 8.08 10.19 5.03
C ILE A 41 7.35 11.30 5.80
N PHE A 42 7.20 12.48 5.20
CA PHE A 42 6.46 13.58 5.80
C PHE A 42 4.97 13.22 6.00
N LEU A 43 4.32 12.67 4.97
CA LEU A 43 2.93 12.21 5.03
C LEU A 43 2.75 11.10 6.08
N PHE A 44 3.72 10.20 6.23
CA PHE A 44 3.73 9.22 7.32
C PHE A 44 3.63 9.90 8.68
N LYS A 45 4.51 10.87 8.96
CA LYS A 45 4.51 11.59 10.24
C LYS A 45 3.20 12.33 10.48
N VAL A 46 2.71 13.06 9.47
CA VAL A 46 1.44 13.80 9.56
C VAL A 46 0.27 12.87 9.82
N GLY A 47 0.17 11.75 9.10
CA GLY A 47 -0.90 10.79 9.26
C GLY A 47 -0.83 10.03 10.60
N TYR A 48 0.38 9.77 11.11
CA TYR A 48 0.57 9.24 12.46
C TYR A 48 0.05 10.22 13.53
N ASP A 49 0.43 11.49 13.44
CA ASP A 49 -0.02 12.53 14.40
C ASP A 49 -1.52 12.76 14.31
N LEU A 50 -2.08 12.75 13.10
CA LEU A 50 -3.52 12.87 12.90
C LEU A 50 -4.28 11.68 13.47
N THR A 51 -3.76 10.45 13.29
CA THR A 51 -4.32 9.25 13.89
C THR A 51 -4.34 9.37 15.42
N GLN A 52 -3.24 9.82 16.01
CA GLN A 52 -3.14 10.07 17.44
C GLN A 52 -4.17 11.10 17.90
N LEU A 53 -4.25 12.25 17.21
CA LEU A 53 -5.17 13.33 17.53
C LEU A 53 -6.63 12.85 17.50
N ILE A 54 -7.06 12.25 16.39
CA ILE A 54 -8.41 11.70 16.22
C ILE A 54 -8.67 10.66 17.31
N SER A 55 -7.70 9.77 17.57
CA SER A 55 -7.93 8.67 18.52
C SER A 55 -8.08 9.13 19.96
N THR A 56 -7.35 10.16 20.38
CA THR A 56 -7.49 10.77 21.71
C THR A 56 -8.89 11.30 21.96
N PHE A 57 -9.53 11.92 20.96
CA PHE A 57 -10.84 12.55 21.12
C PHE A 57 -12.03 11.62 20.87
N TYR A 58 -11.90 10.67 19.94
CA TYR A 58 -13.04 9.87 19.48
C TYR A 58 -13.06 8.43 20.00
N PHE A 59 -11.93 7.88 20.44
CA PHE A 59 -11.87 6.49 20.92
C PHE A 59 -11.57 6.42 22.41
N LYS A 60 -12.62 6.20 23.23
CA LYS A 60 -12.47 6.05 24.70
C LYS A 60 -11.44 4.99 25.08
N SER A 61 -11.40 3.87 24.35
CA SER A 61 -10.45 2.78 24.59
C SER A 61 -8.98 3.23 24.45
N TYR A 62 -8.68 4.18 23.55
CA TYR A 62 -7.33 4.65 23.28
C TYR A 62 -6.67 5.28 24.52
N ASN A 63 -7.44 6.05 25.30
CA ASN A 63 -6.94 6.71 26.51
C ASN A 63 -6.61 5.70 27.63
N GLY A 64 -7.18 4.49 27.58
CA GLY A 64 -6.86 3.40 28.51
C GLY A 64 -5.65 2.55 28.10
N LEU A 65 -5.10 2.73 26.90
CA LEU A 65 -4.00 1.91 26.39
C LEU A 65 -2.65 2.25 27.02
N THR A 66 -1.79 1.24 27.13
CA THR A 66 -0.38 1.42 27.48
C THR A 66 0.36 2.24 26.42
N LYS A 67 1.52 2.82 26.78
CA LYS A 67 2.34 3.60 25.85
C LYS A 67 2.64 2.83 24.56
N ILE A 68 3.02 1.56 24.67
CA ILE A 68 3.37 0.75 23.50
C ILE A 68 2.16 0.43 22.62
N GLN A 69 1.01 0.13 23.23
CA GLN A 69 -0.25 -0.10 22.50
C GLN A 69 -0.73 1.16 21.78
N ARG A 70 -0.53 2.35 22.34
CA ARG A 70 -0.84 3.61 21.63
C ARG A 70 0.05 3.81 20.42
N ILE A 71 1.34 3.48 20.53
CA ILE A 71 2.25 3.55 19.39
C ILE A 71 1.83 2.58 18.29
N GLU A 72 1.53 1.32 18.64
CA GLU A 72 1.02 0.34 17.67
C GLU A 72 -0.32 0.79 17.06
N TRP A 73 -1.23 1.32 17.89
CA TRP A 73 -2.51 1.85 17.45
C TRP A 73 -2.34 2.94 16.39
N ASN A 74 -1.43 3.89 16.63
CA ASN A 74 -1.16 4.99 15.71
C ASN A 74 -0.46 4.49 14.44
N ASN A 75 0.47 3.55 14.57
CA ASN A 75 1.16 2.94 13.42
C ASN A 75 0.18 2.22 12.50
N ARG A 76 -0.79 1.49 13.05
CA ARG A 76 -1.85 0.83 12.28
C ARG A 76 -2.77 1.83 11.58
N GLY A 77 -2.93 3.04 12.11
CA GLY A 77 -3.75 4.06 11.48
C GLY A 77 -3.10 4.61 10.23
N ILE A 78 -1.81 4.98 10.31
CA ILE A 78 -1.06 5.41 9.13
C ILE A 78 -0.90 4.28 8.11
N SER A 79 -0.67 3.04 8.56
CA SER A 79 -0.66 1.86 7.68
C SER A 79 -1.99 1.69 6.93
N THR A 80 -3.13 1.92 7.59
CA THR A 80 -4.45 1.88 6.96
C THR A 80 -4.62 2.99 5.91
N ILE A 81 -4.15 4.21 6.20
CA ILE A 81 -4.22 5.34 5.26
C ILE A 81 -3.38 5.05 4.00
N HIS A 82 -2.13 4.59 4.19
CA HIS A 82 -1.25 4.24 3.08
C HIS A 82 -1.83 3.08 2.25
N ALA A 83 -2.31 2.03 2.90
CA ALA A 83 -2.89 0.88 2.23
C ALA A 83 -4.08 1.27 1.33
N ILE A 84 -4.98 2.14 1.81
CA ILE A 84 -6.09 2.67 1.00
C ILE A 84 -5.55 3.46 -0.19
N PHE A 85 -4.61 4.38 0.04
CA PHE A 85 -4.00 5.21 -1.01
C PHE A 85 -3.39 4.33 -2.12
N ILE A 86 -2.48 3.42 -1.74
CA ILE A 86 -1.75 2.64 -2.73
C ILE A 86 -2.64 1.61 -3.42
N THR A 87 -3.63 1.04 -2.73
CA THR A 87 -4.62 0.14 -3.34
C THR A 87 -5.42 0.87 -4.42
N VAL A 88 -5.97 2.04 -4.12
CA VAL A 88 -6.77 2.83 -5.07
C VAL A 88 -5.95 3.19 -6.31
N ILE A 89 -4.72 3.66 -6.11
CA ILE A 89 -3.83 4.03 -7.21
C ILE A 89 -3.40 2.80 -8.02
N SER A 90 -3.11 1.68 -7.35
CA SER A 90 -2.73 0.43 -8.03
C SER A 90 -3.87 -0.12 -8.88
N LEU A 91 -5.10 -0.13 -8.35
CA LEU A 91 -6.30 -0.50 -9.08
C LEU A 91 -6.50 0.38 -10.30
N TYR A 92 -6.37 1.71 -10.14
CA TYR A 92 -6.43 2.66 -11.25
C TYR A 92 -5.40 2.32 -12.34
N PHE A 93 -4.14 2.12 -11.99
CA PHE A 93 -3.09 1.82 -12.97
C PHE A 93 -3.28 0.48 -13.66
N VAL A 94 -3.68 -0.57 -12.94
CA VAL A 94 -3.79 -1.93 -13.48
C VAL A 94 -5.04 -2.09 -14.36
N PHE A 95 -6.16 -1.45 -14.01
CA PHE A 95 -7.45 -1.73 -14.67
C PHE A 95 -8.04 -0.56 -15.47
N TRP A 96 -7.74 0.69 -15.13
CA TRP A 96 -8.39 1.86 -15.73
C TRP A 96 -7.46 2.78 -16.52
N SER A 97 -6.16 2.76 -16.23
CA SER A 97 -5.17 3.56 -16.92
C SER A 97 -4.78 2.94 -18.25
N ASP A 98 -4.56 3.78 -19.27
CA ASP A 98 -4.01 3.34 -20.55
C ASP A 98 -2.51 2.97 -20.45
N LEU A 99 -1.82 3.31 -19.35
CA LEU A 99 -0.37 3.14 -19.19
C LEU A 99 0.13 1.72 -19.48
N PHE A 100 -0.62 0.71 -19.03
CA PHE A 100 -0.26 -0.71 -19.19
C PHE A 100 -1.17 -1.43 -20.19
N SER A 101 -1.93 -0.71 -21.00
CA SER A 101 -2.77 -1.30 -22.06
C SER A 101 -1.92 -1.74 -23.24
N ASP A 102 -2.07 -3.01 -23.66
CA ASP A 102 -1.38 -3.53 -24.85
C ASP A 102 -1.88 -2.90 -26.16
N GLN A 103 -3.10 -2.38 -26.18
CA GLN A 103 -3.72 -1.84 -27.39
C GLN A 103 -3.36 -0.38 -27.67
N ARG A 104 -2.99 0.38 -26.64
CA ARG A 104 -2.91 1.86 -26.71
C ARG A 104 -1.51 2.43 -26.58
N VAL A 105 -0.58 1.70 -25.96
CA VAL A 105 0.77 2.18 -25.72
C VAL A 105 1.77 1.22 -26.38
N ALA A 106 2.65 1.76 -27.21
CA ALA A 106 3.71 0.99 -27.86
C ALA A 106 4.87 0.70 -26.89
N GLY A 107 5.65 -0.35 -27.18
CA GLY A 107 6.81 -0.76 -26.38
C GLY A 107 6.50 -1.85 -25.35
N LEU A 108 7.51 -2.28 -24.60
CA LEU A 108 7.41 -3.37 -23.64
C LEU A 108 6.70 -2.92 -22.36
N VAL A 109 5.68 -3.65 -21.91
CA VAL A 109 4.88 -3.32 -20.72
C VAL A 109 5.75 -3.24 -19.45
N THR A 110 6.86 -3.98 -19.43
CA THR A 110 7.83 -4.00 -18.33
C THR A 110 8.67 -2.72 -18.22
N PHE A 111 8.66 -1.83 -19.23
CA PHE A 111 9.43 -0.58 -19.25
C PHE A 111 8.54 0.66 -19.26
N ARG A 112 7.22 0.48 -19.10
CA ARG A 112 6.27 1.60 -19.11
C ARG A 112 6.19 2.22 -17.72
N SER A 113 6.35 3.53 -17.66
CA SER A 113 6.20 4.34 -16.46
C SER A 113 5.64 5.70 -16.82
N SER A 114 5.14 6.40 -15.81
CA SER A 114 4.64 7.77 -15.93
C SER A 114 5.06 8.57 -14.69
N PRO A 115 5.12 9.91 -14.79
CA PRO A 115 5.39 10.73 -13.61
C PRO A 115 4.40 10.45 -12.46
N LEU A 116 3.11 10.24 -12.75
CA LEU A 116 2.12 9.92 -11.72
C LEU A 116 2.37 8.55 -11.06
N SER A 117 2.81 7.55 -11.82
CA SER A 117 3.14 6.23 -11.24
C SER A 117 4.41 6.31 -10.40
N VAL A 118 5.43 7.05 -10.85
CA VAL A 118 6.65 7.33 -10.08
C VAL A 118 6.32 8.06 -8.77
N PHE A 119 5.42 9.05 -8.82
CA PHE A 119 4.94 9.76 -7.63
C PHE A 119 4.33 8.80 -6.61
N ALA A 120 3.39 7.95 -7.04
CA ALA A 120 2.69 7.03 -6.15
C ALA A 120 3.62 5.98 -5.52
N LEU A 121 4.54 5.43 -6.31
CA LEU A 121 5.56 4.52 -5.80
C LEU A 121 6.50 5.24 -4.84
N GLY A 122 6.91 6.48 -5.13
CA GLY A 122 7.79 7.27 -4.25
C GLY A 122 7.20 7.61 -2.91
N VAL A 123 5.93 8.02 -2.87
CA VAL A 123 5.18 8.15 -1.61
C VAL A 123 5.20 6.84 -0.83
N SER A 124 5.04 5.70 -1.52
CA SER A 124 5.05 4.38 -0.89
C SER A 124 6.42 3.95 -0.39
N VAL A 125 7.50 4.24 -1.12
CA VAL A 125 8.88 4.04 -0.63
C VAL A 125 9.11 4.84 0.65
N GLY A 126 8.69 6.11 0.68
CA GLY A 126 8.79 6.93 1.88
C GLY A 126 8.04 6.33 3.07
N TYR A 127 6.82 5.81 2.85
CA TYR A 127 6.08 5.06 3.86
C TYR A 127 6.84 3.81 4.32
N PHE A 128 7.30 2.95 3.41
CA PHE A 128 8.01 1.71 3.76
C PHE A 128 9.26 1.99 4.58
N LEU A 129 10.03 3.04 4.25
CA LEU A 129 11.20 3.43 5.01
C LEU A 129 10.86 3.89 6.43
N ALA A 130 9.83 4.75 6.58
CA ALA A 130 9.41 5.25 7.88
C ALA A 130 8.84 4.13 8.78
N ASP A 131 8.00 3.26 8.22
CA ASP A 131 7.39 2.14 8.94
C ASP A 131 8.45 1.10 9.33
N LEU A 132 9.37 0.76 8.42
CA LEU A 132 10.49 -0.14 8.72
C LEU A 132 11.42 0.42 9.82
N ALA A 133 11.70 1.73 9.79
CA ALA A 133 12.47 2.39 10.84
C ALA A 133 11.77 2.28 12.21
N MET A 134 10.44 2.44 12.25
CA MET A 134 9.66 2.24 13.47
C MET A 134 9.67 0.80 13.95
N ILE A 135 9.52 -0.17 13.04
CA ILE A 135 9.60 -1.60 13.36
C ILE A 135 10.94 -1.95 13.99
N PHE A 136 12.06 -1.47 13.43
CA PHE A 136 13.39 -1.70 14.01
C PHE A 136 13.56 -1.01 15.37
N TRP A 137 13.14 0.26 15.49
CA TRP A 137 13.29 1.02 16.73
C TRP A 137 12.53 0.40 17.90
N LEU A 138 11.38 -0.22 17.62
CA LEU A 138 10.49 -0.78 18.63
C LEU A 138 10.45 -2.31 18.59
N TYR A 139 11.41 -2.96 17.92
CA TYR A 139 11.47 -4.41 17.82
C TYR A 139 11.64 -5.05 19.21
N PRO A 140 10.92 -6.14 19.54
CA PRO A 140 9.93 -6.87 18.73
C PRO A 140 8.47 -6.43 18.96
N SER A 141 8.24 -5.26 19.57
CA SER A 141 6.92 -4.84 20.05
C SER A 141 5.95 -4.41 18.94
N LEU A 142 6.44 -3.91 17.80
CA LEU A 142 5.60 -3.51 16.66
C LEU A 142 5.44 -4.59 15.58
N GLY A 143 6.18 -5.68 15.65
CA GLY A 143 6.14 -6.75 14.67
C GLY A 143 7.24 -7.78 14.84
N GLY A 144 6.97 -9.00 14.38
CA GLY A 144 7.94 -10.08 14.29
C GLY A 144 8.84 -9.99 13.04
N MET A 145 9.73 -10.97 12.90
CA MET A 145 10.65 -11.07 11.75
C MET A 145 9.92 -11.11 10.40
N GLU A 146 8.70 -11.64 10.36
CA GLU A 146 7.87 -11.65 9.15
C GLU A 146 7.56 -10.22 8.65
N TYR A 147 7.37 -9.25 9.55
CA TYR A 147 7.10 -7.86 9.16
C TYR A 147 8.35 -7.20 8.59
N ILE A 148 9.52 -7.47 9.18
CA ILE A 148 10.82 -6.96 8.68
C ILE A 148 11.07 -7.49 7.26
N ILE A 149 10.92 -8.81 7.05
CA ILE A 149 11.13 -9.43 5.75
C ILE A 149 10.15 -8.87 4.72
N HIS A 150 8.86 -8.79 5.08
CA HIS A 150 7.82 -8.26 4.21
C HIS A 150 8.10 -6.81 3.78
N HIS A 151 8.36 -5.91 4.74
CA HIS A 151 8.58 -4.49 4.46
C HIS A 151 9.90 -4.25 3.73
N SER A 152 10.96 -5.01 4.06
CA SER A 152 12.25 -4.86 3.37
C SER A 152 12.16 -5.30 1.90
N LEU A 153 11.60 -6.48 1.63
CA LEU A 153 11.46 -6.98 0.26
C LEU A 153 10.53 -6.10 -0.57
N SER A 154 9.38 -5.71 -0.01
CA SER A 154 8.42 -4.83 -0.68
C SER A 154 9.04 -3.45 -0.93
N GLY A 155 9.70 -2.86 0.08
CA GLY A 155 10.36 -1.57 -0.03
C GLY A 155 11.46 -1.56 -1.11
N VAL A 156 12.29 -2.59 -1.18
CA VAL A 156 13.33 -2.73 -2.22
C VAL A 156 12.71 -2.86 -3.61
N ALA A 157 11.67 -3.70 -3.78
CA ALA A 157 11.00 -3.87 -5.07
C ALA A 157 10.32 -2.58 -5.55
N VAL A 158 9.59 -1.91 -4.66
CA VAL A 158 8.89 -0.65 -4.96
C VAL A 158 9.90 0.45 -5.28
N ALA A 159 11.00 0.56 -4.51
CA ALA A 159 12.06 1.53 -4.77
C ALA A 159 12.75 1.27 -6.10
N TYR A 160 13.06 0.02 -6.41
CA TYR A 160 13.62 -0.35 -7.70
C TYR A 160 12.70 0.08 -8.85
N SER A 161 11.43 -0.34 -8.83
CA SER A 161 10.45 0.00 -9.88
C SER A 161 10.22 1.51 -10.02
N MET A 162 10.32 2.26 -8.93
CA MET A 162 10.24 3.72 -8.97
C MET A 162 11.46 4.33 -9.68
N PHE A 163 12.68 3.94 -9.29
CA PHE A 163 13.91 4.56 -9.78
C PHE A 163 14.29 4.10 -11.20
N SER A 164 14.06 2.83 -11.53
CA SER A 164 14.38 2.28 -12.86
C SER A 164 13.28 2.52 -13.89
N GLY A 165 12.04 2.72 -13.44
CA GLY A 165 10.86 2.70 -14.31
C GLY A 165 10.46 1.29 -14.77
N GLU A 166 11.15 0.25 -14.32
CA GLU A 166 10.91 -1.13 -14.75
C GLU A 166 9.97 -1.91 -13.82
N GLY A 167 9.18 -2.80 -14.40
CA GLY A 167 8.31 -3.71 -13.67
C GLY A 167 7.17 -3.03 -12.89
N GLN A 168 6.88 -1.76 -13.16
CA GLN A 168 5.85 -1.00 -12.43
C GLN A 168 4.48 -1.68 -12.46
N LEU A 169 4.10 -2.31 -13.58
CA LEU A 169 2.86 -3.10 -13.67
C LEU A 169 2.80 -4.18 -12.59
N TYR A 170 3.84 -5.02 -12.48
CA TYR A 170 3.87 -6.10 -11.49
C TYR A 170 3.91 -5.57 -10.07
N THR A 171 4.63 -4.49 -9.83
CA THR A 171 4.66 -3.80 -8.54
C THR A 171 3.26 -3.30 -8.16
N PHE A 172 2.52 -2.64 -9.06
CA PHE A 172 1.13 -2.24 -8.78
C PHE A 172 0.19 -3.44 -8.62
N MET A 173 0.31 -4.48 -9.45
CA MET A 173 -0.49 -5.70 -9.27
C MET A 173 -0.32 -6.28 -7.86
N ILE A 174 0.90 -6.34 -7.34
CA ILE A 174 1.18 -6.84 -5.99
C ILE A 174 0.68 -5.87 -4.92
N LEU A 175 0.83 -4.56 -5.12
CA LEU A 175 0.37 -3.53 -4.17
C LEU A 175 -1.16 -3.47 -4.02
N ILE A 176 -1.94 -4.01 -4.96
CA ILE A 176 -3.40 -4.24 -4.74
C ILE A 176 -3.63 -5.12 -3.50
N SER A 177 -2.70 -5.99 -3.14
CA SER A 177 -2.82 -6.84 -1.94
C SER A 177 -2.81 -6.07 -0.61
N GLU A 178 -2.44 -4.77 -0.63
CA GLU A 178 -2.61 -3.88 0.52
C GLU A 178 -4.08 -3.61 0.86
N VAL A 179 -5.01 -3.94 -0.03
CA VAL A 179 -6.46 -3.85 0.24
C VAL A 179 -6.87 -4.61 1.49
N THR A 180 -6.11 -5.62 1.93
CA THR A 180 -6.42 -6.42 3.14
C THR A 180 -5.92 -5.78 4.44
N THR A 181 -5.01 -4.81 4.35
CA THR A 181 -4.34 -4.20 5.50
C THR A 181 -5.32 -3.44 6.40
N PRO A 182 -6.27 -2.63 5.88
CA PRO A 182 -7.32 -1.99 6.69
C PRO A 182 -8.13 -2.99 7.53
N GLU A 183 -8.47 -4.16 7.00
CA GLU A 183 -9.29 -5.16 7.68
C GLU A 183 -8.49 -5.87 8.77
N VAL A 184 -7.21 -6.16 8.52
CA VAL A 184 -6.30 -6.71 9.54
C VAL A 184 -6.12 -5.72 10.68
N ASN A 185 -5.92 -4.44 10.37
CA ASN A 185 -5.82 -3.37 11.37
C ASN A 185 -7.12 -3.18 12.15
N MET A 186 -8.27 -3.19 11.47
CA MET A 186 -9.59 -3.15 12.11
C MET A 186 -9.81 -4.32 13.06
N ARG A 187 -9.39 -5.53 12.69
CA ARG A 187 -9.47 -6.69 13.59
C ARG A 187 -8.67 -6.49 14.86
N TRP A 188 -7.47 -5.93 14.73
CA TRP A 188 -6.62 -5.60 15.88
C TRP A 188 -7.26 -4.51 16.74
N TYR A 189 -7.83 -3.45 16.15
CA TYR A 189 -8.53 -2.41 16.91
C TYR A 189 -9.70 -2.97 17.72
N LEU A 190 -10.50 -3.86 17.12
CA LEU A 190 -11.60 -4.53 17.80
C LEU A 190 -11.09 -5.45 18.92
N ASP A 191 -9.98 -6.16 18.72
CA ASP A 191 -9.33 -6.97 19.75
C ASP A 191 -8.89 -6.09 20.93
N THR A 192 -8.08 -5.07 20.65
CA THR A 192 -7.50 -4.14 21.62
C THR A 192 -8.57 -3.35 22.38
N ALA A 193 -9.71 -3.08 21.76
CA ALA A 193 -10.88 -2.47 22.42
C ALA A 193 -11.72 -3.45 23.25
N GLY A 194 -11.32 -4.73 23.38
CA GLY A 194 -12.06 -5.75 24.14
C GLY A 194 -13.28 -6.33 23.41
N MET A 195 -13.41 -6.10 22.10
CA MET A 195 -14.61 -6.39 21.31
C MET A 195 -14.59 -7.75 20.59
N LYS A 196 -13.77 -8.72 21.02
CA LYS A 196 -13.67 -10.06 20.38
C LYS A 196 -15.00 -10.81 20.25
N ARG A 197 -15.94 -10.57 21.16
CA ARG A 197 -17.25 -11.24 21.17
C ARG A 197 -18.31 -10.54 20.34
N SER A 198 -18.02 -9.35 19.81
CA SER A 198 -18.96 -8.56 19.01
C SER A 198 -19.25 -9.18 17.64
N ASN A 199 -20.40 -8.83 17.05
CA ASN A 199 -20.70 -9.19 15.66
C ASN A 199 -19.76 -8.47 14.67
N ALA A 200 -19.28 -7.26 15.00
CA ALA A 200 -18.29 -6.55 14.20
C ALA A 200 -17.00 -7.37 14.03
N TYR A 201 -16.51 -8.00 15.11
CA TYR A 201 -15.32 -8.86 15.07
C TYR A 201 -15.53 -10.12 14.22
N LEU A 202 -16.74 -10.69 14.23
CA LEU A 202 -17.08 -11.83 13.38
C LEU A 202 -17.12 -11.43 11.90
N ILE A 203 -17.88 -10.38 11.57
CA ILE A 203 -18.04 -9.87 10.20
C ILE A 203 -16.68 -9.50 9.61
N ASN A 204 -15.86 -8.75 10.36
CA ASN A 204 -14.51 -8.41 9.94
C ASN A 204 -13.66 -9.67 9.67
N GLY A 205 -13.78 -10.73 10.47
CA GLY A 205 -13.06 -11.99 10.24
C GLY A 205 -13.46 -12.69 8.94
N ILE A 206 -14.74 -12.64 8.58
CA ILE A 206 -15.26 -13.16 7.31
C ILE A 206 -14.75 -12.31 6.15
N LEU A 207 -14.79 -10.99 6.27
CA LEU A 207 -14.27 -10.06 5.26
C LEU A 207 -12.78 -10.28 5.00
N ILE A 208 -11.96 -10.42 6.06
CA ILE A 208 -10.53 -10.75 5.92
C ILE A 208 -10.34 -12.04 5.14
N PHE A 209 -11.12 -13.08 5.42
CA PHE A 209 -10.99 -14.36 4.72
C PHE A 209 -11.17 -14.20 3.21
N PHE A 210 -12.26 -13.54 2.78
CA PHE A 210 -12.54 -13.35 1.36
C PHE A 210 -11.58 -12.36 0.69
N ALA A 211 -11.26 -11.25 1.35
CA ALA A 211 -10.30 -10.27 0.85
C ALA A 211 -8.90 -10.90 0.67
N TRP A 212 -8.46 -11.73 1.63
CA TRP A 212 -7.20 -12.44 1.54
C TRP A 212 -7.17 -13.47 0.40
N LEU A 213 -8.23 -14.25 0.25
CA LEU A 213 -8.35 -15.22 -0.84
C LEU A 213 -8.25 -14.51 -2.21
N ALA A 214 -8.97 -13.41 -2.40
CA ALA A 214 -8.96 -12.68 -3.67
C ALA A 214 -7.62 -11.96 -3.90
N ALA A 215 -7.19 -11.10 -2.97
CA ALA A 215 -6.08 -10.17 -3.18
C ALA A 215 -4.69 -10.76 -2.87
N ARG A 216 -4.59 -11.84 -2.10
CA ARG A 216 -3.30 -12.42 -1.69
C ARG A 216 -3.06 -13.83 -2.19
N ILE A 217 -4.11 -14.57 -2.57
CA ILE A 217 -3.98 -15.91 -3.17
C ILE A 217 -4.25 -15.87 -4.67
N MET A 218 -5.46 -15.49 -5.10
CA MET A 218 -5.84 -15.50 -6.52
C MET A 218 -5.04 -14.48 -7.33
N LEU A 219 -4.91 -13.24 -6.84
CA LEU A 219 -4.12 -12.19 -7.49
C LEU A 219 -2.64 -12.58 -7.65
N PHE A 220 -2.01 -13.20 -6.64
CA PHE A 220 -0.63 -13.68 -6.76
C PHE A 220 -0.51 -14.78 -7.80
N GLY A 221 -1.46 -15.72 -7.85
CA GLY A 221 -1.54 -16.72 -8.93
C GLY A 221 -1.63 -16.07 -10.31
N TYR A 222 -2.45 -15.02 -10.43
CA TYR A 222 -2.57 -14.23 -11.66
C TYR A 222 -1.27 -13.50 -12.02
N VAL A 223 -0.55 -12.92 -11.05
CA VAL A 223 0.74 -12.26 -11.28
C VAL A 223 1.76 -13.25 -11.87
N PHE A 224 1.89 -14.45 -11.31
CA PHE A 224 2.78 -15.47 -11.86
C PHE A 224 2.38 -15.89 -13.27
N TYR A 225 1.08 -16.08 -13.51
CA TYR A 225 0.57 -16.39 -14.85
C TYR A 225 0.87 -15.27 -15.85
N HIS A 226 0.68 -14.01 -15.47
CA HIS A 226 0.96 -12.86 -16.33
C HIS A 226 2.45 -12.72 -16.64
N VAL A 227 3.32 -12.93 -15.65
CA VAL A 227 4.78 -12.97 -15.82
C VAL A 227 5.18 -14.08 -16.79
N TYR A 228 4.57 -15.27 -16.67
CA TYR A 228 4.81 -16.39 -17.59
C TYR A 228 4.44 -16.03 -19.04
N LEU A 229 3.26 -15.45 -19.26
CA LEU A 229 2.83 -15.03 -20.60
C LEU A 229 3.73 -13.94 -21.21
N HIS A 230 4.28 -13.05 -20.38
CA HIS A 230 5.10 -11.91 -20.79
C HIS A 230 6.60 -12.15 -20.54
N TYR A 231 7.03 -13.39 -20.42
CA TYR A 231 8.40 -13.76 -20.06
C TYR A 231 9.44 -13.11 -20.99
N ASN A 232 9.15 -13.06 -22.30
CA ASN A 232 10.01 -12.43 -23.31
C ASN A 232 10.27 -10.93 -23.05
N GLN A 233 9.38 -10.24 -22.32
CA GLN A 233 9.57 -8.85 -21.92
C GLN A 233 10.31 -8.72 -20.59
N VAL A 234 10.16 -9.71 -19.71
CA VAL A 234 10.81 -9.76 -18.38
C VAL A 234 12.31 -10.04 -18.53
N ILE A 235 12.71 -10.93 -19.45
CA ILE A 235 14.13 -11.23 -19.71
C ILE A 235 14.92 -10.05 -20.29
N GLN A 236 14.23 -9.02 -20.78
CA GLN A 236 14.86 -7.81 -21.31
C GLN A 236 15.17 -6.78 -20.21
N MET A 237 14.56 -6.91 -19.02
CA MET A 237 14.82 -6.04 -17.87
C MET A 237 16.27 -6.16 -17.39
N HIS A 238 16.74 -5.18 -16.62
CA HIS A 238 18.04 -5.31 -15.96
C HIS A 238 18.06 -6.55 -15.05
N ALA A 239 19.24 -7.17 -14.90
CA ALA A 239 19.41 -8.40 -14.11
C ALA A 239 18.80 -8.32 -12.70
N PHE A 240 18.93 -7.16 -12.04
CA PHE A 240 18.34 -6.94 -10.73
C PHE A 240 16.81 -6.87 -10.77
N GLY A 241 16.22 -6.21 -11.77
CA GLY A 241 14.76 -6.17 -11.96
C GLY A 241 14.17 -7.52 -12.32
N TYR A 242 14.83 -8.24 -13.23
CA TYR A 242 14.51 -9.64 -13.53
C TYR A 242 14.49 -10.48 -12.26
N PHE A 243 15.53 -10.39 -11.42
CA PHE A 243 15.60 -11.10 -10.15
C PHE A 243 14.43 -10.72 -9.21
N LEU A 244 14.14 -9.44 -9.06
CA LEU A 244 13.08 -8.97 -8.17
C LEU A 244 11.69 -9.42 -8.61
N VAL A 245 11.39 -9.44 -9.91
CA VAL A 245 10.09 -9.90 -10.46
C VAL A 245 9.79 -11.35 -10.10
N PHE A 246 10.80 -12.20 -9.93
CA PHE A 246 10.58 -13.59 -9.52
C PHE A 246 10.67 -13.78 -8.01
N VAL A 247 11.71 -13.24 -7.36
CA VAL A 247 11.98 -13.55 -5.95
C VAL A 247 10.99 -12.90 -5.01
N VAL A 248 10.70 -11.61 -5.18
CA VAL A 248 9.84 -10.89 -4.23
C VAL A 248 8.41 -11.46 -4.23
N PRO A 249 7.75 -11.66 -5.39
CA PRO A 249 6.39 -12.22 -5.39
C PRO A 249 6.36 -13.66 -4.87
N SER A 250 7.42 -14.45 -5.10
CA SER A 250 7.53 -15.83 -4.59
C SER A 250 7.60 -15.87 -3.06
N VAL A 251 8.47 -15.06 -2.46
CA VAL A 251 8.58 -14.99 -0.99
C VAL A 251 7.28 -14.47 -0.39
N LEU A 252 6.71 -13.40 -0.96
CA LEU A 252 5.43 -12.86 -0.51
C LEU A 252 4.27 -13.86 -0.65
N ALA A 253 4.24 -14.66 -1.71
CA ALA A 253 3.23 -15.72 -1.89
C ALA A 253 3.32 -16.79 -0.79
N ILE A 254 4.54 -17.23 -0.44
CA ILE A 254 4.76 -18.20 0.65
C ILE A 254 4.25 -17.62 1.98
N MET A 255 4.59 -16.36 2.28
CA MET A 255 4.11 -15.67 3.48
C MET A 255 2.58 -15.53 3.49
N ASN A 256 1.99 -15.19 2.33
CA ASN A 256 0.54 -15.08 2.17
C ASN A 256 -0.18 -16.41 2.42
N LEU A 257 0.40 -17.54 1.99
CA LEU A 257 -0.13 -18.88 2.29
C LEU A 257 -0.03 -19.21 3.78
N MET A 258 1.10 -18.91 4.43
CA MET A 258 1.29 -19.10 5.86
C MET A 258 0.26 -18.30 6.68
N TRP A 259 0.07 -17.03 6.36
CA TRP A 259 -0.91 -16.17 7.01
C TRP A 259 -2.36 -16.60 6.71
N PHE A 260 -2.65 -17.07 5.49
CA PHE A 260 -3.98 -17.60 5.16
C PHE A 260 -4.33 -18.83 6.00
N GLY A 261 -3.35 -19.71 6.26
CA GLY A 261 -3.51 -20.82 7.20
C GLY A 261 -3.87 -20.37 8.63
N LYS A 262 -3.25 -19.28 9.10
CA LYS A 262 -3.59 -18.67 10.41
C LYS A 262 -5.03 -18.10 10.40
N ILE A 263 -5.43 -17.43 9.32
CA ILE A 263 -6.79 -16.86 9.15
C ILE A 263 -7.85 -17.97 9.17
N LEU A 264 -7.64 -19.04 8.39
CA LEU A 264 -8.51 -20.22 8.36
C LEU A 264 -8.68 -20.84 9.76
N THR A 265 -7.57 -21.00 10.47
CA THR A 265 -7.58 -21.53 11.84
C THR A 265 -8.35 -20.61 12.80
N GLY A 266 -8.13 -19.30 12.69
CA GLY A 266 -8.83 -18.29 13.50
C GLY A 266 -10.34 -18.26 13.25
N LEU A 267 -10.75 -18.37 11.98
CA LEU A 267 -12.17 -18.40 11.58
C LEU A 267 -12.86 -19.67 12.11
N LYS A 268 -12.25 -20.85 11.91
CA LYS A 268 -12.77 -22.12 12.46
C LYS A 268 -12.99 -22.06 13.97
N LYS A 269 -12.00 -21.55 14.71
CA LYS A 269 -12.11 -21.36 16.18
C LYS A 269 -13.22 -20.40 16.58
N THR A 270 -13.49 -19.37 15.78
CA THR A 270 -14.53 -18.37 16.07
C THR A 270 -15.92 -18.96 15.84
N LEU A 271 -16.11 -19.75 14.78
CA LEU A 271 -17.37 -20.42 14.47
C LEU A 271 -17.69 -21.54 15.46
N ALA A 272 -16.70 -22.36 15.83
CA ALA A 272 -16.88 -23.46 16.78
C ALA A 272 -17.29 -23.01 18.18
N LYS A 273 -16.92 -21.79 18.60
CA LYS A 273 -17.31 -21.22 19.91
C LYS A 273 -18.75 -20.69 19.96
N ARG A 274 -19.43 -20.62 18.81
CA ARG A 274 -20.81 -20.14 18.69
C ARG A 274 -21.81 -21.26 18.44
N GLN A 275 -21.32 -22.49 18.23
CA GLN A 275 -22.11 -23.73 18.28
C GLN A 275 -22.21 -24.19 19.73
#